data_AF-A0A1V8M6C7-F1
#
_entry.id   AF-A0A1V8M6C7-F1
#
_cell.length_a   1.000
_cell.length_b   1.000
_cell.length_c   1.000
_cell.angle_alpha   90.00
_cell.angle_beta   90.00
_cell.angle_gamma   90.00
#
_symmetry.space_group_name_H-M   'P 1'
#
loop_
_entity.id
_entity.type
_entity.pdbx_description
1 polymer ?
#
loop_
_entity_poly.entity_id
_entity_poly.type
_entity_poly.pdbx_seq_one_letter_code
_entity_poly.pdbx_strand_id
1 'polypeptide(L)'
;MKKYLLLSLLVCFFITQQVQAKAYQASDSTVKSSKYNPVFVPFDLLIFRPIGLAATVAGTALFIAMSPITALSSIAPPHDAFGRVADVFIVVPATYTFLRPMGQVLCPGDCRPEDIK
;
A
#
# COMPACT_ATOMS: atom_id res chain seq x y z
N MET A 1 19.78 28.95 -11.21
CA MET A 1 19.32 27.85 -12.09
C MET A 1 18.88 26.60 -11.34
N LYS A 2 19.58 26.15 -10.28
CA LYS A 2 19.23 24.94 -9.49
C LYS A 2 17.88 24.97 -8.73
N LYS A 3 17.35 26.18 -8.46
CA LYS A 3 16.10 26.41 -7.70
C LYS A 3 14.84 25.98 -8.46
N TYR A 4 14.82 26.20 -9.78
CA TYR A 4 13.71 25.81 -10.65
C TYR A 4 13.79 24.35 -11.08
N LEU A 5 14.98 23.75 -11.04
CA LEU A 5 15.19 22.33 -11.33
C LEU A 5 14.52 21.44 -10.25
N LEU A 6 14.68 21.80 -8.98
CA LEU A 6 14.05 21.08 -7.87
C LEU A 6 12.53 21.25 -7.87
N LEU A 7 12.05 22.46 -8.21
CA LEU A 7 10.62 22.74 -8.36
C LEU A 7 9.99 21.96 -9.53
N SER A 8 10.69 21.87 -10.67
CA SER A 8 10.25 21.11 -11.84
C SER A 8 10.14 19.61 -11.54
N LEU A 9 11.09 19.06 -10.78
CA LEU A 9 11.11 17.63 -10.45
C LEU A 9 9.96 17.26 -9.49
N LEU A 10 9.65 18.15 -8.55
CA LEU A 10 8.51 18.01 -7.62
C LEU A 10 7.16 18.07 -8.36
N VAL A 11 7.01 18.97 -9.34
CA VAL A 11 5.80 19.08 -10.16
C VAL A 11 5.61 17.85 -11.05
N CYS A 12 6.69 17.33 -11.67
CA CYS A 12 6.61 16.10 -12.47
C CYS A 12 6.21 14.87 -11.63
N PHE A 13 6.70 14.76 -10.40
CA PHE A 13 6.35 13.65 -9.50
C PHE A 13 4.86 13.64 -9.12
N PHE A 14 4.26 14.82 -8.91
CA PHE A 14 2.82 14.94 -8.61
C PHE A 14 1.93 14.59 -9.81
N ILE A 15 2.38 14.84 -11.04
CA ILE A 15 1.61 14.52 -12.26
C ILE A 15 1.62 13.01 -12.55
N THR A 16 2.70 12.29 -12.19
CA THR A 16 2.82 10.84 -12.45
C THR A 16 1.98 9.95 -11.51
N GLN A 17 1.47 10.48 -10.39
CA GLN A 17 0.68 9.70 -9.41
C GLN A 17 -0.75 9.38 -9.87
N GLN A 18 -1.25 10.02 -10.94
CA GLN A 18 -2.65 9.86 -11.37
C GLN A 18 -2.88 8.76 -12.42
N VAL A 19 -1.84 8.00 -12.80
CA VAL A 19 -1.93 6.99 -13.87
C VAL A 19 -1.75 5.56 -13.33
N GLN A 20 -2.63 5.11 -12.43
CA GLN A 20 -2.93 3.68 -12.25
C GLN A 20 -4.33 3.47 -11.64
N ALA A 21 -5.37 4.06 -12.24
CA ALA A 21 -6.73 3.57 -12.03
C ALA A 21 -7.05 2.51 -13.09
N LYS A 22 -6.39 1.35 -13.02
CA LYS A 22 -6.82 0.18 -13.80
C LYS A 22 -7.98 -0.45 -13.03
N ALA A 23 -9.21 -0.12 -13.40
CA ALA A 23 -10.38 -0.80 -12.89
C ALA A 23 -10.33 -2.26 -13.34
N TYR A 24 -9.79 -3.14 -12.50
CA TYR A 24 -9.94 -4.58 -12.67
C TYR A 24 -11.32 -4.96 -12.14
N GLN A 25 -12.29 -5.02 -13.05
CA GLN A 25 -13.61 -5.56 -12.74
C GLN A 25 -13.49 -7.09 -12.74
N ALA A 26 -13.12 -7.64 -11.58
CA ALA A 26 -13.22 -9.07 -11.32
C ALA A 26 -14.71 -9.41 -11.16
N SER A 27 -15.38 -9.62 -12.28
CA SER A 27 -16.62 -10.38 -12.35
C SER A 27 -16.29 -11.84 -12.07
N ASP A 28 -16.14 -12.22 -10.80
CA ASP A 28 -16.19 -13.63 -10.41
C ASP A 28 -17.42 -13.90 -9.55
N SER A 29 -18.41 -14.48 -10.22
CA SER A 29 -19.73 -14.78 -9.70
C SER A 29 -19.75 -16.12 -8.94
N THR A 30 -18.78 -16.44 -8.08
CA THR A 30 -18.89 -17.66 -7.24
C THR A 30 -18.09 -17.57 -5.93
N VAL A 31 -18.39 -16.59 -5.08
CA VAL A 31 -18.03 -16.66 -3.65
C VAL A 31 -19.30 -16.63 -2.82
N LYS A 32 -19.56 -17.75 -2.12
CA LYS A 32 -20.65 -17.90 -1.15
C LYS A 32 -20.63 -16.72 -0.17
N SER A 33 -21.76 -16.01 -0.17
CA SER A 33 -22.14 -14.89 0.68
C SER A 33 -21.49 -14.88 2.08
N SER A 34 -20.64 -13.87 2.31
CA SER A 34 -20.58 -13.19 3.60
C SER A 34 -21.12 -11.77 3.37
N LYS A 35 -22.40 -11.57 3.69
CA LYS A 35 -23.14 -10.28 3.73
C LYS A 35 -22.59 -9.17 2.82
N TYR A 36 -22.91 -9.23 1.53
CA TYR A 36 -22.77 -8.08 0.64
C TYR A 36 -23.64 -6.94 1.15
N ASN A 37 -23.02 -5.89 1.69
CA ASN A 37 -23.69 -4.66 2.07
C ASN A 37 -23.35 -3.58 1.03
N PRO A 38 -24.31 -3.11 0.21
CA PRO A 38 -24.04 -2.15 -0.86
C PRO A 38 -23.51 -0.81 -0.34
N VAL A 39 -23.72 -0.51 0.95
CA VAL A 39 -23.15 0.68 1.62
C VAL A 39 -21.64 0.56 1.79
N PHE A 40 -21.08 -0.65 1.88
CA PHE A 40 -19.65 -0.83 2.12
C PHE A 40 -18.78 -0.39 0.92
N VAL A 41 -19.30 -0.49 -0.31
CA VAL A 41 -18.59 -0.12 -1.54
C VAL A 41 -18.21 1.38 -1.59
N PRO A 42 -19.14 2.35 -1.41
CA PRO A 42 -18.77 3.76 -1.40
C PRO A 42 -17.88 4.14 -0.21
N PHE A 43 -18.03 3.49 0.94
CA PHE A 43 -17.12 3.71 2.09
C PHE A 43 -15.70 3.21 1.80
N ASP A 44 -15.54 2.07 1.11
CA ASP A 44 -14.23 1.57 0.66
C ASP A 44 -13.54 2.57 -0.26
N LEU A 45 -14.29 3.13 -1.22
CA LEU A 45 -13.79 4.11 -2.18
C LEU A 45 -13.45 5.47 -1.56
N LEU A 46 -14.33 6.00 -0.72
CA LEU A 46 -14.23 7.39 -0.23
C LEU A 46 -13.40 7.52 1.04
N ILE A 47 -13.28 6.45 1.84
CA ILE A 47 -12.65 6.51 3.16
C ILE A 47 -11.47 5.54 3.22
N PHE A 48 -11.71 4.24 3.04
CA PHE A 48 -10.66 3.25 3.29
C PHE A 48 -9.49 3.34 2.29
N ARG A 49 -9.75 3.58 0.99
CA ARG A 49 -8.69 3.71 -0.02
C ARG A 49 -7.83 4.97 0.14
N PRO A 50 -8.40 6.17 0.35
CA PRO A 50 -7.59 7.36 0.65
C PRO A 50 -6.75 7.19 1.93
N ILE A 51 -7.30 6.55 2.96
CA ILE A 51 -6.55 6.26 4.20
C ILE A 51 -5.42 5.27 3.92
N GLY A 52 -5.67 4.21 3.16
CA GLY A 52 -4.64 3.23 2.79
C GLY A 52 -3.52 3.84 1.94
N LEU A 53 -3.86 4.76 1.02
CA LEU A 53 -2.88 5.53 0.26
C LEU A 53 -2.04 6.42 1.18
N ALA A 54 -2.69 7.17 2.08
CA ALA A 54 -2.00 8.00 3.05
C ALA A 54 -1.09 7.17 3.96
N ALA A 55 -1.53 5.99 4.40
CA ALA A 55 -0.75 5.05 5.19
C ALA A 55 0.46 4.52 4.41
N THR A 56 0.32 4.24 3.11
CA THR A 56 1.44 3.79 2.27
C THR A 56 2.49 4.89 2.11
N VAL A 57 2.05 6.14 1.88
CA VAL A 57 2.96 7.29 1.77
C VAL A 57 3.66 7.57 3.09
N ALA A 58 2.90 7.60 4.20
CA ALA A 58 3.44 7.82 5.53
C ALA A 58 4.41 6.70 5.95
N GLY A 59 4.05 5.44 5.68
CA GLY A 59 4.89 4.29 5.94
C GLY A 59 6.16 4.30 5.10
N THR A 60 6.11 4.74 3.84
CA THR A 60 7.31 4.94 3.02
C THR A 60 8.23 6.02 3.61
N ALA A 61 7.67 7.15 4.06
CA ALA A 61 8.46 8.19 4.72
C ALA A 61 9.10 7.68 6.02
N LEU A 62 8.35 6.90 6.81
CA LEU A 62 8.82 6.32 8.06
C LEU A 62 9.90 5.25 7.82
N PHE A 63 9.77 4.44 6.76
CA PHE A 63 10.78 3.49 6.32
C PHE A 63 12.12 4.20 6.00
N ILE A 64 12.07 5.31 5.28
CA ILE A 64 13.27 6.11 4.98
C ILE A 64 13.88 6.68 6.27
N ALA A 65 13.05 7.22 7.16
CA ALA A 65 13.50 7.78 8.43
C ALA A 65 14.11 6.72 9.36
N MET A 66 13.56 5.51 9.37
CA MET A 66 14.02 4.39 10.20
C MET A 66 15.13 3.56 9.55
N SER A 67 15.43 3.77 8.27
CA SER A 67 16.50 3.09 7.52
C SER A 67 17.82 2.92 8.28
N PRO A 68 18.39 3.95 8.95
CA PRO A 68 19.64 3.76 9.71
C PRO A 68 19.49 2.81 10.90
N ILE A 69 18.33 2.76 11.54
CA ILE A 69 18.04 1.86 12.66
C ILE A 69 17.78 0.45 12.13
N THR A 70 17.06 0.32 11.02
CA THR A 70 16.86 -0.96 10.32
C THR A 70 18.19 -1.57 9.86
N ALA A 71 19.15 -0.74 9.44
CA ALA A 71 20.49 -1.19 9.09
C ALA A 71 21.21 -1.88 10.26
N LEU A 72 21.07 -1.34 11.48
CA LEU A 72 21.62 -1.97 12.68
C LEU A 72 20.95 -3.32 12.96
N SER A 73 19.62 -3.38 12.82
CA SER A 73 18.87 -4.63 12.98
C SER A 73 19.24 -5.69 11.94
N SER A 74 19.73 -5.28 10.77
CA SER A 74 20.16 -6.17 9.69
C SER A 74 21.50 -6.86 9.97
N ILE A 75 22.21 -6.53 11.05
CA ILE A 75 23.51 -7.16 11.39
C ILE A 75 23.32 -8.57 11.96
N ALA A 76 22.21 -8.82 12.64
CA ALA A 76 21.88 -10.15 13.14
C ALA A 76 21.30 -11.01 12.00
N PRO A 77 21.67 -12.30 11.91
CA PRO A 77 20.92 -13.25 11.11
C PRO A 77 19.43 -13.22 11.51
N PRO A 78 18.47 -13.24 10.57
CA PRO A 78 18.61 -13.67 9.18
C PRO A 78 18.89 -12.57 8.13
N HIS A 79 19.34 -11.37 8.53
CA HIS A 79 19.67 -10.26 7.62
C HIS A 79 18.53 -9.82 6.68
N ASP A 80 17.27 -10.10 7.03
CA ASP A 80 16.06 -9.78 6.26
C ASP A 80 15.32 -8.55 6.80
N ALA A 81 15.93 -7.81 7.73
CA ALA A 81 15.29 -6.72 8.48
C ALA A 81 14.69 -5.65 7.56
N PHE A 82 15.39 -5.28 6.47
CA PHE A 82 14.85 -4.34 5.49
C PHE A 82 13.60 -4.86 4.78
N GLY A 83 13.59 -6.14 4.40
CA GLY A 83 12.42 -6.78 3.78
C GLY A 83 11.24 -6.74 4.73
N ARG A 84 11.42 -7.20 5.97
CA ARG A 84 10.34 -7.21 6.99
C ARG A 84 9.76 -5.82 7.26
N VAL A 85 10.63 -4.82 7.38
CA VAL A 85 10.21 -3.46 7.69
C VAL A 85 9.51 -2.82 6.47
N ALA A 86 9.98 -3.09 5.26
CA ALA A 86 9.31 -2.66 4.02
C ALA A 86 7.95 -3.35 3.84
N ASP A 87 7.86 -4.64 4.16
CA ASP A 87 6.63 -5.42 4.06
C ASP A 87 5.53 -4.78 4.91
N VAL A 88 5.84 -4.45 6.16
CA VAL A 88 4.87 -3.87 7.11
C VAL A 88 4.51 -2.43 6.75
N PHE A 89 5.49 -1.57 6.46
CA PHE A 89 5.22 -0.15 6.27
C PHE A 89 4.78 0.23 4.86
N ILE A 90 5.09 -0.59 3.86
CA ILE A 90 4.86 -0.24 2.44
C ILE A 90 3.97 -1.29 1.80
N VAL A 91 4.36 -2.56 1.84
CA VAL A 91 3.72 -3.59 0.99
C VAL A 91 2.32 -3.93 1.48
N VAL A 92 2.14 -4.17 2.77
CA VAL A 92 0.83 -4.46 3.38
C VAL A 92 -0.19 -3.32 3.11
N PRO A 93 0.10 -2.05 3.46
CA PRO A 93 -0.84 -0.97 3.19
C PRO A 93 -1.07 -0.73 1.69
N ALA A 94 -0.04 -0.86 0.85
CA ALA A 94 -0.20 -0.76 -0.60
C ALA A 94 -1.12 -1.86 -1.15
N THR A 95 -0.95 -3.09 -0.67
CA THR A 95 -1.75 -4.23 -1.11
C THR A 95 -3.20 -4.10 -0.68
N TYR A 96 -3.43 -3.65 0.55
CA TYR A 96 -4.78 -3.33 1.04
C TYR A 96 -5.45 -2.22 0.22
N THR A 97 -4.67 -1.27 -0.30
CA THR A 97 -5.18 -0.11 -1.04
C THR A 97 -5.43 -0.39 -2.52
N PHE A 98 -4.51 -1.06 -3.20
CA PHE A 98 -4.49 -1.16 -4.66
C PHE A 98 -4.90 -2.53 -5.19
N LEU A 99 -4.56 -3.61 -4.49
CA LEU A 99 -4.77 -4.98 -4.98
C LEU A 99 -6.02 -5.63 -4.37
N ARG A 100 -6.52 -5.09 -3.25
CA ARG A 100 -7.70 -5.61 -2.57
C ARG A 100 -8.99 -5.47 -3.40
N PRO A 101 -9.71 -6.59 -3.67
CA PRO A 101 -11.04 -6.56 -4.26
C PRO A 101 -12.04 -5.84 -3.34
N MET A 102 -12.92 -5.06 -3.96
CA MET A 102 -13.98 -4.33 -3.26
C MET A 102 -14.86 -5.30 -2.46
N GLY A 103 -15.07 -5.03 -1.17
CA GLY A 103 -15.98 -5.81 -0.33
C GLY A 103 -15.44 -7.16 0.18
N GLN A 104 -14.18 -7.50 -0.06
CA GLN A 104 -13.53 -8.69 0.50
C GLN A 104 -12.43 -8.29 1.46
N VAL A 105 -12.33 -8.89 2.65
CA VAL A 105 -11.16 -8.68 3.53
C VAL A 105 -10.05 -9.60 3.06
N LEU A 106 -8.93 -9.05 2.56
CA LEU A 106 -7.72 -9.83 2.33
C LEU A 106 -7.08 -10.13 3.69
N CYS A 107 -7.05 -11.41 4.03
CA CYS A 107 -6.35 -12.05 5.14
C CYS A 107 -6.68 -11.54 6.58
N PRO A 108 -7.31 -12.37 7.43
CA PRO A 108 -7.57 -12.05 8.83
C PRO A 108 -6.36 -12.43 9.70
N GLY A 109 -5.26 -11.67 9.69
CA GLY A 109 -4.09 -11.97 10.55
C GLY A 109 -2.75 -11.38 10.08
N ASP A 110 -1.65 -11.99 10.52
CA ASP A 110 -0.27 -11.74 10.05
C ASP A 110 -0.18 -12.04 8.55
N CYS A 111 -0.38 -11.02 7.72
CA CYS A 111 -0.31 -11.14 6.28
C CYS A 111 1.12 -10.87 5.86
N ARG A 112 1.85 -11.90 5.49
CA ARG A 112 3.10 -11.69 4.77
C ARG A 112 2.75 -11.37 3.32
N PRO A 113 3.49 -10.49 2.62
CA PRO A 113 3.22 -10.21 1.21
C PRO A 113 3.20 -11.46 0.33
N GLU A 114 3.94 -12.50 0.73
CA GLU A 114 3.99 -13.83 0.12
C GLU A 114 2.63 -14.54 0.09
N ASP A 115 1.76 -14.24 1.07
CA ASP A 115 0.45 -14.87 1.26
C ASP A 115 -0.66 -14.17 0.45
N ILE A 116 -0.35 -13.03 -0.17
CA ILE A 116 -1.30 -12.23 -0.93
C ILE A 116 -1.22 -12.66 -2.40
N LYS A 117 -2.00 -13.67 -2.77
CA LYS A 117 -2.21 -14.12 -4.16
C LYS A 117 -3.53 -13.64 -4.74
#